data_AF-V9W9S9-F1
#
_entry.id   AF-V9W9S9-F1
#
_cell.length_a   1.000
_cell.length_b   1.000
_cell.length_c   1.000
_cell.angle_alpha   90.00
_cell.angle_beta   90.00
_cell.angle_gamma   90.00
#
_symmetry.space_group_name_H-M   'P 1'
#
loop_
_entity.id
_entity.type
_entity.pdbx_description
1 polymer ?
#
loop_
_entity_poly.entity_id
_entity_poly.type
_entity_poly.pdbx_seq_one_letter_code
_entity_poly.pdbx_strand_id
1 'polypeptide(L)'
;MFDDEFEAWVHGPVNYKLYLDYKKFGWSPIKENTEGFQEDSIFDDNQLHVLDQVWERYGRLDVKVLEALTHGEDPWKKARMLLENDPYSLAIIVKDDMMSFYRGKIKEE
;
A
#
# COMPACT_ATOMS: atom_id res chain seq x y z
N MET A 1 -1.65 -14.37 -4.15
CA MET A 1 -1.22 -13.34 -3.17
C MET A 1 0.26 -13.11 -3.40
N PHE A 2 0.75 -11.88 -3.32
CA PHE A 2 2.17 -11.58 -3.53
C PHE A 2 3.00 -12.02 -2.32
N ASP A 3 4.30 -12.26 -2.51
CA ASP A 3 5.17 -12.83 -1.47
C ASP A 3 5.67 -11.79 -0.46
N ASP A 4 5.77 -10.53 -0.86
CA ASP A 4 6.23 -9.45 0.02
C ASP A 4 5.30 -9.15 1.20
N GLU A 5 5.84 -8.40 2.15
CA GLU A 5 5.21 -8.01 3.40
C GLU A 5 5.11 -6.48 3.51
N PHE A 6 4.15 -6.02 4.30
CA PHE A 6 3.97 -4.61 4.61
C PHE A 6 4.15 -4.38 6.11
N GLU A 7 4.88 -3.33 6.46
CA GLU A 7 5.10 -2.86 7.83
C GLU A 7 4.10 -1.75 8.18
N ALA A 8 3.61 -1.72 9.41
CA ALA A 8 2.66 -0.71 9.89
C ALA A 8 3.39 0.53 10.41
N TRP A 9 3.90 1.37 9.50
CA TRP A 9 4.60 2.60 9.85
C TRP A 9 3.63 3.71 10.27
N VAL A 10 4.19 4.78 10.86
CA VAL A 10 3.41 5.92 11.38
C VAL A 10 2.60 6.67 10.32
N HIS A 11 3.04 6.65 9.06
CA HIS A 11 2.37 7.31 7.93
C HIS A 11 1.63 6.32 7.00
N GLY A 12 1.35 5.11 7.50
CA GLY A 12 0.66 4.07 6.75
C GLY A 12 1.50 2.82 6.47
N PRO A 13 1.01 1.92 5.62
CA PRO A 13 1.62 0.63 5.35
C PRO A 13 2.80 0.80 4.39
N VAL A 14 3.93 0.15 4.67
CA VAL A 14 5.16 0.27 3.86
C VAL A 14 5.68 -1.10 3.45
N ASN A 15 5.86 -1.34 2.15
CA ASN A 15 6.71 -2.43 1.68
C ASN A 15 8.17 -1.98 1.86
N TYR A 16 8.87 -2.57 2.83
CA TYR A 16 10.21 -2.14 3.20
C TYR A 16 11.24 -2.30 2.06
N LYS A 17 11.14 -3.37 1.27
CA LYS A 17 12.04 -3.60 0.13
C LYS A 17 11.88 -2.50 -0.91
N LEU A 18 10.62 -2.22 -1.28
CA LEU A 18 10.32 -1.15 -2.23
C LEU A 18 10.73 0.23 -1.69
N TYR A 19 10.51 0.48 -0.40
CA TYR A 19 10.98 1.70 0.25
C TYR A 19 12.49 1.86 0.12
N LEU A 20 13.29 0.80 0.32
CA LEU A 20 14.75 0.87 0.18
C LEU A 20 15.20 1.31 -1.21
N ASP A 21 14.51 0.88 -2.26
CA ASP A 21 14.83 1.24 -3.65
C ASP A 21 14.57 2.73 -3.94
N TYR A 22 13.51 3.29 -3.34
CA TYR A 22 13.05 4.65 -3.62
C TYR A 22 13.38 5.68 -2.52
N LYS A 23 13.87 5.27 -1.34
CA LYS A 23 14.15 6.19 -0.21
C LYS A 23 15.10 7.33 -0.56
N LYS A 24 15.96 7.13 -1.57
CA LYS A 24 16.89 8.15 -2.09
C LYS A 24 16.18 9.43 -2.54
N PHE A 25 14.91 9.34 -2.95
CA PHE A 25 14.10 10.50 -3.37
C PHE A 25 13.49 11.26 -2.18
N GLY A 26 13.38 10.63 -1.01
CA GLY A 26 12.79 11.24 0.19
C GLY A 26 11.38 11.77 -0.06
N TRP A 27 11.16 13.05 0.23
CA TRP A 27 9.88 13.75 0.02
C TRP A 27 9.70 14.28 -1.41
N SER A 28 10.73 14.17 -2.26
CA SER A 28 10.65 14.63 -3.64
C SER A 28 9.91 13.60 -4.51
N PRO A 29 9.26 14.04 -5.60
CA PRO A 29 8.72 13.11 -6.59
C PRO A 29 9.79 12.12 -7.06
N ILE A 30 9.39 10.86 -7.22
CA ILE A 30 10.25 9.83 -7.81
C ILE A 30 10.53 10.23 -9.26
N LYS A 31 11.82 10.33 -9.60
CA LYS A 31 12.28 10.65 -10.95
C LYS A 31 13.07 9.46 -11.47
N GLU A 32 12.36 8.52 -12.07
CA GLU A 32 12.94 7.40 -12.81
C GLU A 32 12.57 7.53 -14.28
N ASN A 33 13.44 7.04 -15.17
CA ASN A 33 13.11 7.01 -16.59
C ASN A 33 12.12 5.86 -16.85
N THR A 34 10.90 6.22 -17.24
CA THR A 34 9.85 5.26 -17.63
C THR A 34 9.72 5.12 -19.15
N GLU A 35 10.58 5.76 -19.94
CA GLU A 35 10.60 5.59 -21.40
C GLU A 35 10.80 4.13 -21.76
N GLY A 36 9.91 3.60 -22.61
CA GLY A 36 9.94 2.19 -23.03
C GLY A 36 9.30 1.23 -22.02
N PHE A 37 8.71 1.70 -20.92
CA PHE A 37 7.81 0.88 -20.12
C PHE A 37 6.59 0.49 -20.98
N GLN A 38 6.31 -0.81 -21.09
CA GLN A 38 5.19 -1.35 -21.84
C GLN A 38 4.37 -2.22 -20.89
N GLU A 39 3.26 -1.68 -20.39
CA GLU A 39 2.44 -2.33 -19.35
C GLU A 39 1.86 -3.67 -19.82
N ASP A 40 1.39 -3.74 -21.08
CA ASP A 40 0.87 -4.95 -21.73
C ASP A 40 1.89 -6.09 -21.86
N SER A 41 3.19 -5.80 -21.67
CA SER A 41 4.25 -6.82 -21.68
C SER A 41 4.51 -7.46 -20.32
N ILE A 42 3.96 -6.87 -19.25
CA ILE A 42 4.21 -7.25 -17.86
C ILE A 42 2.92 -7.73 -17.18
N PHE A 43 1.79 -7.10 -17.51
CA PHE A 43 0.51 -7.36 -16.88
C PHE A 43 -0.50 -7.94 -17.86
N ASP A 44 -1.34 -8.86 -17.38
CA ASP A 44 -2.51 -9.30 -18.14
C ASP A 44 -3.67 -8.28 -18.05
N ASP A 45 -4.67 -8.44 -18.93
CA ASP A 45 -5.83 -7.54 -19.00
C ASP A 45 -6.57 -7.38 -17.66
N ASN A 46 -6.63 -8.45 -16.84
CA ASN A 46 -7.31 -8.38 -15.55
C ASN A 46 -6.47 -7.59 -14.54
N GLN A 47 -5.15 -7.76 -14.55
CA GLN A 47 -4.23 -7.01 -13.71
C GLN A 47 -4.25 -5.52 -14.06
N LEU A 48 -4.20 -5.17 -15.35
CA LEU A 48 -4.34 -3.79 -15.83
C LEU A 48 -5.67 -3.20 -15.39
N HIS A 49 -6.77 -3.93 -15.56
CA HIS A 49 -8.09 -3.47 -15.14
C HIS A 49 -8.18 -3.19 -13.62
N VAL A 50 -7.50 -3.98 -12.79
CA VAL A 50 -7.42 -3.72 -11.34
C VAL A 50 -6.57 -2.49 -11.05
N LEU A 51 -5.42 -2.33 -11.72
CA LEU A 51 -4.54 -1.17 -11.54
C LEU A 51 -5.24 0.13 -11.94
N ASP A 52 -5.98 0.14 -13.05
CA ASP A 52 -6.77 1.28 -13.51
C ASP A 52 -7.83 1.69 -12.48
N GLN A 53 -8.59 0.72 -11.95
CA GLN A 53 -9.60 1.00 -10.92
C GLN A 53 -8.98 1.58 -9.64
N VAL A 54 -7.83 1.04 -9.22
CA VAL A 54 -7.08 1.58 -8.07
C VAL A 54 -6.63 3.01 -8.36
N TRP A 55 -6.11 3.27 -9.56
CA TRP A 55 -5.65 4.59 -9.97
C TRP A 55 -6.80 5.61 -10.03
N GLU A 56 -7.91 5.28 -10.68
CA GLU A 56 -9.10 6.14 -10.77
C GLU A 56 -9.68 6.48 -9.39
N ARG A 57 -9.67 5.50 -8.47
CA ARG A 57 -10.25 5.66 -7.14
C ARG A 57 -9.36 6.47 -6.20
N TYR A 58 -8.05 6.21 -6.20
CA TYR A 58 -7.12 6.69 -5.18
C TYR A 58 -6.04 7.64 -5.70
N GLY A 59 -5.67 7.60 -6.99
CA GLY A 59 -4.53 8.34 -7.55
C GLY A 59 -4.66 9.87 -7.51
N ARG A 60 -5.89 10.39 -7.37
CA ARG A 60 -6.18 11.83 -7.20
C ARG A 60 -6.29 12.30 -5.75
N LEU A 61 -6.23 11.38 -4.79
CA LEU A 61 -6.36 11.72 -3.38
C LEU A 61 -5.02 12.24 -2.86
N ASP A 62 -5.08 13.20 -1.93
CA ASP A 62 -3.88 13.67 -1.27
C ASP A 62 -3.35 12.65 -0.24
N VAL A 63 -2.07 12.79 0.11
CA VAL A 63 -1.37 11.88 1.02
C VAL A 63 -2.06 11.77 2.38
N LYS A 64 -2.64 12.87 2.90
CA LYS A 64 -3.29 12.86 4.21
C LYS A 64 -4.61 12.10 4.17
N VAL A 65 -5.35 12.18 3.07
CA VAL A 65 -6.56 11.40 2.87
C VAL A 65 -6.22 9.91 2.78
N LEU A 66 -5.19 9.54 2.02
CA LEU A 66 -4.74 8.15 1.92
C LEU A 66 -4.27 7.61 3.29
N GLU A 67 -3.48 8.39 4.03
CA GLU A 67 -3.05 8.07 5.40
C GLU A 67 -4.25 7.86 6.33
N ALA A 68 -5.22 8.78 6.31
CA ALA A 68 -6.43 8.67 7.13
C ALA A 68 -7.27 7.43 6.80
N LEU A 69 -7.36 7.05 5.51
CA LEU A 69 -8.04 5.82 5.09
C LEU A 69 -7.37 4.61 5.74
N THR A 70 -6.05 4.43 5.56
CA THR A 70 -5.36 3.26 6.12
C THR A 70 -5.35 3.26 7.65
N HIS A 71 -5.23 4.42 8.30
CA HIS A 71 -5.36 4.51 9.76
C HIS A 71 -6.75 4.13 10.26
N GLY A 72 -7.76 4.17 9.38
CA GLY A 72 -9.12 3.68 9.62
C GLY A 72 -9.28 2.17 9.48
N GLU A 73 -8.33 1.45 8.88
CA GLU A 73 -8.44 0.02 8.58
C GLU A 73 -7.91 -0.85 9.72
N ASP A 74 -8.67 -1.89 10.09
CA ASP A 74 -8.34 -2.78 11.20
C ASP A 74 -7.00 -3.53 11.03
N PRO A 75 -6.59 -4.00 9.84
CA PRO A 75 -5.29 -4.65 9.66
C PRO A 75 -4.11 -3.76 10.08
N TRP A 76 -4.13 -2.49 9.67
CA TRP A 76 -3.08 -1.54 10.05
C TRP A 76 -3.12 -1.24 11.55
N LYS A 77 -4.30 -0.98 12.13
CA LYS A 77 -4.45 -0.72 13.57
C LYS A 77 -3.92 -1.89 14.42
N LYS A 78 -4.30 -3.12 14.07
CA LYS A 78 -3.86 -4.32 14.78
C LYS A 78 -2.34 -4.45 14.78
N ALA A 79 -1.70 -4.27 13.62
CA ALA A 79 -0.25 -4.33 13.51
C ALA A 79 0.42 -3.16 14.26
N ARG A 80 -0.09 -1.93 14.13
CA ARG A 80 0.47 -0.72 14.74
C ARG A 80 0.41 -0.74 16.26
N MET A 81 -0.68 -1.25 16.84
CA MET A 81 -0.86 -1.38 18.29
C MET A 81 0.25 -2.18 18.96
N LEU A 82 0.97 -3.03 18.23
CA LEU A 82 2.11 -3.77 18.78
C LEU A 82 3.28 -2.86 19.13
N LEU A 83 3.34 -1.62 18.61
CA LEU A 83 4.52 -0.75 18.65
C LEU A 83 4.19 0.74 18.78
N GLU A 84 3.16 1.13 19.54
CA GLU A 84 2.56 2.50 19.58
C GLU A 84 3.54 3.70 19.68
N ASN A 85 4.81 3.51 20.05
CA ASN A 85 5.81 4.56 20.18
C ASN A 85 6.98 4.50 19.15
N ASP A 86 6.97 3.56 18.21
CA ASP A 86 8.04 3.42 17.20
C ASP A 86 7.63 4.01 15.84
N PRO A 87 8.35 5.02 15.30
CA PRO A 87 8.06 5.58 13.97
C PRO A 87 8.30 4.58 12.82
N TYR A 88 9.19 3.60 13.00
CA TYR A 88 9.55 2.56 12.03
C TYR A 88 9.08 1.19 12.47
N SER A 89 7.86 1.13 13.02
CA SER A 89 7.25 -0.09 13.51
C SER A 89 7.39 -1.23 12.50
N LEU A 90 8.34 -2.14 12.78
CA LEU A 90 8.63 -3.35 12.00
C LEU A 90 7.51 -4.40 12.13
N ALA A 91 6.37 -4.03 12.73
CA ALA A 91 5.21 -4.90 12.84
C ALA A 91 4.62 -5.14 11.45
N ILE A 92 4.62 -6.41 11.06
CA ILE A 92 4.07 -6.86 9.79
C ILE A 92 2.54 -6.82 9.86
N ILE A 93 1.92 -6.21 8.84
CA ILE A 93 0.49 -6.29 8.60
C ILE A 93 0.18 -7.68 8.06
N VAL A 94 -0.51 -8.48 8.88
CA VAL A 94 -0.79 -9.88 8.56
C VAL A 94 -1.72 -9.96 7.35
N LYS A 95 -1.31 -10.77 6.36
CA LYS A 95 -2.05 -11.00 5.11
C LYS A 95 -3.49 -11.48 5.33
N ASP A 96 -3.68 -12.37 6.29
CA ASP A 96 -5.00 -12.89 6.65
C ASP A 96 -5.92 -11.81 7.27
N ASP A 97 -5.36 -10.85 8.01
CA ASP A 97 -6.13 -9.72 8.54
C ASP A 97 -6.61 -8.82 7.40
N MET A 98 -5.74 -8.51 6.42
CA MET A 98 -6.12 -7.73 5.22
C MET A 98 -7.23 -8.45 4.43
N MET A 99 -7.04 -9.74 4.15
CA MET A 99 -8.04 -10.52 3.40
C MET A 99 -9.38 -10.58 4.12
N SER A 100 -9.36 -10.77 5.44
CA SER A 100 -10.58 -10.82 6.25
C SER A 100 -11.32 -9.48 6.26
N PHE A 101 -10.58 -8.38 6.40
CA PHE A 101 -11.13 -7.03 6.39
C PHE A 101 -11.82 -6.70 5.06
N TYR A 102 -11.12 -6.83 3.93
CA TYR A 102 -11.70 -6.46 2.62
C TYR A 102 -12.80 -7.43 2.17
N ARG A 103 -12.73 -8.73 2.51
CA ARG A 103 -13.86 -9.66 2.31
C ARG A 103 -15.10 -9.27 3.10
N GLY A 104 -14.94 -8.66 4.28
CA GLY A 104 -16.05 -8.10 5.06
C GLY A 104 -16.71 -6.95 4.34
N LYS A 105 -15.92 -6.04 3.76
CA LYS A 105 -16.42 -4.85 3.04
C LYS A 105 -17.20 -5.17 1.78
N ILE A 106 -16.79 -6.18 1.02
CA ILE A 106 -17.51 -6.61 -0.20
C ILE A 106 -18.91 -7.17 0.13
N LYS A 107 -19.14 -7.66 1.36
CA LYS A 107 -20.47 -8.16 1.77
C LYS A 107 -21.41 -7.07 2.28
N GLU A 108 -20.88 -5.89 2.57
CA GLU A 108 -21.62 -4.73 3.08
C GLU A 108 -22.11 -3.79 1.95
N GLU A 109 -21.63 -4.00 0.71
CA GLU A 109 -22.08 -3.34 -0.53
C GLU A 109 -23.12 -4.19 -1.27
#